data_AF-A0AAW6Y5R6-F1
#
_entry.id   AF-A0AAW6Y5R6-F1
#
_cell.length_a   1.000
_cell.length_b   1.000
_cell.length_c   1.000
_cell.angle_alpha   90.00
_cell.angle_beta   90.00
_cell.angle_gamma   90.00
#
_symmetry.space_group_name_H-M   'P 1'
#
loop_
_entity.id
_entity.type
_entity.pdbx_description
1 polymer ?
#
loop_
_entity_poly.entity_id
_entity_poly.type
_entity_poly.pdbx_seq_one_letter_code
_entity_poly.pdbx_strand_id
1 'polypeptide(L)' 'MPVQYAGNGWLLVGDALRSCVNTGISVRGMDMALTGAQAAAQTLISACQHREPQNLFPLYHHNVERS' A
#
# COMPACT_ATOMS: atom_id res chain seq x y z
N MET A 1 9.84 -2.16 5.25
CA MET A 1 9.17 -2.13 3.93
C MET A 1 10.19 -2.28 2.81
N PRO A 2 9.83 -2.93 1.68
CA PRO A 2 10.68 -3.00 0.49
C PRO A 2 10.86 -1.61 -0.14
N VAL A 3 11.95 -1.42 -0.89
CA VAL A 3 12.31 -0.14 -1.53
C VAL A 3 11.26 0.28 -2.57
N GLN A 4 10.65 -0.70 -3.25
CA GLN A 4 9.55 -0.49 -4.19
C GLN A 4 8.41 -1.47 -3.88
N TYR A 5 7.19 -0.96 -3.83
CA TYR A 5 5.99 -1.72 -3.47
C TYR A 5 4.78 -1.39 -4.33
N ALA A 6 5.00 -0.69 -5.44
CA ALA A 6 4.07 -0.50 -6.52
C ALA A 6 4.83 -0.13 -7.79
N GLY A 7 4.13 -0.24 -8.91
CA GLY A 7 4.65 0.06 -10.23
C GLY A 7 3.53 0.12 -11.26
N ASN A 8 3.86 -0.12 -12.52
CA ASN A 8 2.88 -0.11 -13.61
C ASN A 8 1.90 -1.26 -13.46
N GLY A 9 0.65 -0.95 -13.07
CA GLY A 9 -0.43 -1.93 -12.96
C GLY A 9 -0.32 -2.90 -11.78
N TRP A 10 0.58 -2.66 -10.83
CA TRP A 10 0.71 -3.51 -9.64
C TRP A 10 1.03 -2.71 -8.38
N LEU A 11 0.61 -3.24 -7.23
CA LEU A 11 0.97 -2.79 -5.89
C LEU A 11 0.99 -3.98 -4.93
N LEU A 12 1.74 -3.87 -3.83
CA LEU A 12 1.75 -4.84 -2.73
C LEU A 12 0.89 -4.32 -1.59
N VAL A 13 0.25 -5.22 -0.84
CA VAL A 13 -0.55 -4.86 0.34
C VAL A 13 -0.42 -5.91 1.45
N GLY A 14 -0.74 -5.52 2.68
CA GLY A 14 -0.70 -6.44 3.82
C GLY A 14 0.69 -6.99 4.10
N ASP A 15 0.78 -8.27 4.46
CA ASP A 15 2.06 -8.90 4.83
C ASP A 15 3.10 -8.88 3.70
N ALA A 16 2.68 -8.78 2.43
CA ALA A 16 3.59 -8.62 1.30
C ALA A 16 4.39 -7.30 1.35
N LEU A 17 3.87 -6.27 2.04
CA LEU A 17 4.60 -5.01 2.31
C LEU A 17 5.63 -5.14 3.43
N ARG A 18 5.61 -6.24 4.19
CA ARG A 18 6.42 -6.42 5.41
C ARG A 18 6.24 -5.25 6.37
N SER A 19 4.99 -4.81 6.54
CA SER A 19 4.62 -3.74 7.48
C SER A 19 4.43 -4.26 8.90
N CYS A 20 4.18 -5.57 9.09
CA CYS A 20 3.97 -6.16 10.41
C CYS A 20 5.12 -5.84 11.38
N VAL A 21 4.77 -5.26 12.53
CA VAL A 21 5.68 -4.96 13.63
C VAL A 21 5.44 -5.94 14.77
N ASN A 22 6.49 -6.65 15.17
CA ASN A 22 6.48 -7.55 16.32
C ASN A 22 7.57 -7.09 17.31
N THR A 23 7.17 -6.70 18.51
CA THR A 23 8.08 -6.23 19.57
C THR A 23 8.34 -7.28 20.66
N GLY A 24 7.79 -8.50 20.52
CA GLY A 24 7.83 -9.55 21.53
C GLY A 24 6.76 -9.42 22.62
N ILE A 25 6.22 -8.21 22.83
CA ILE A 25 5.10 -7.93 23.74
C ILE A 25 3.82 -7.49 23.01
N SER A 26 3.94 -7.11 21.73
CA SER A 26 2.82 -6.70 20.88
C SER A 26 3.10 -7.06 19.42
N VAL A 27 2.06 -7.46 18.70
CA VAL A 27 2.09 -7.75 17.26
C VAL A 27 1.06 -6.86 16.58
N ARG A 28 1.52 -6.05 15.63
CA ARG A 28 0.72 -5.09 14.87
C ARG A 28 0.91 -5.38 13.38
N GLY A 29 -0.04 -6.10 12.80
CA GLY A 29 0.00 -6.52 11.39
C GLY A 29 -1.36 -6.40 10.72
N MET A 30 -2.42 -6.83 11.39
CA MET A 30 -3.80 -6.73 10.88
C MET A 30 -4.23 -5.28 10.66
N ASP A 31 -3.96 -4.40 11.63
CA ASP A 31 -4.27 -2.97 11.54
C ASP A 31 -3.50 -2.31 10.40
N MET A 32 -2.20 -2.61 10.27
CA MET A 32 -1.38 -2.10 9.17
C MET A 32 -1.82 -2.65 7.81
N ALA A 33 -2.30 -3.89 7.75
CA ALA A 33 -2.88 -4.46 6.54
C ALA A 33 -4.20 -3.77 6.17
N LEU A 34 -5.04 -3.46 7.15
CA LEU A 34 -6.32 -2.77 6.93
C LEU A 34 -6.10 -1.35 6.39
N THR A 35 -5.23 -0.60 7.07
CA THR A 35 -4.82 0.75 6.67
C THR A 35 -4.14 0.75 5.29
N GLY A 36 -3.22 -0.19 5.04
CA GLY A 36 -2.57 -0.35 3.73
C GLY A 36 -3.54 -0.72 2.60
N ALA A 37 -4.61 -1.48 2.91
CA ALA A 37 -5.66 -1.82 1.96
C ALA A 37 -6.54 -0.61 1.62
N GLN A 38 -6.83 0.27 2.59
CA GLN A 38 -7.54 1.52 2.31
C GLN A 38 -6.72 2.43 1.38
N ALA A 39 -5.43 2.63 1.67
CA ALA A 39 -4.52 3.37 0.81
C ALA A 39 -4.44 2.79 -0.62
N ALA A 40 -4.41 1.46 -0.74
CA ALA A 40 -4.37 0.76 -2.01
C ALA A 40 -5.67 0.96 -2.80
N ALA A 41 -6.82 0.79 -2.14
CA ALA A 41 -8.12 1.01 -2.75
C ALA A 41 -8.28 2.45 -3.26
N GLN A 42 -7.89 3.44 -2.47
CA GLN A 42 -7.95 4.84 -2.86
C GLN A 42 -7.07 5.14 -4.08
N THR A 43 -5.86 4.56 -4.10
CA THR A 43 -4.94 4.65 -5.25
C THR A 43 -5.56 4.05 -6.51
N LEU A 44 -6.13 2.84 -6.41
CA LEU A 44 -6.73 2.15 -7.55
C LEU A 44 -7.97 2.87 -8.06
N ILE A 45 -8.83 3.39 -7.18
CA ILE A 45 -10.00 4.19 -7.57
C ILE A 45 -9.58 5.41 -8.38
N SER A 46 -8.57 6.16 -7.93
CA SER A 46 -8.04 7.32 -8.66
C SER A 46 -7.35 6.93 -9.98
N ALA A 47 -6.60 5.83 -10.00
CA ALA A 47 -5.95 5.35 -11.22
C ALA A 47 -6.97 4.93 -12.28
N CYS A 48 -8.05 4.25 -11.88
CA CYS A 48 -9.14 3.82 -12.77
C CYS A 48 -9.92 4.97 -13.42
N GLN A 49 -9.80 6.21 -12.92
CA GLN A 49 -10.38 7.39 -13.57
C GLN A 49 -9.65 7.76 -14.88
N HIS A 50 -8.46 7.19 -15.10
CA HIS A 50 -7.65 7.41 -16.28
C HIS A 50 -7.62 6.13 -17.13
N ARG A 51 -7.60 6.28 -18.47
CA ARG A 51 -7.60 5.14 -19.39
C ARG A 51 -6.24 4.47 -19.55
N GLU A 52 -5.17 5.23 -19.37
CA GLU A 52 -3.81 4.74 -19.59
C GLU A 52 -3.26 4.03 -18.34
N PRO A 53 -2.52 2.92 -18.50
CA PRO A 53 -1.79 2.30 -17.40
C PRO A 53 -0.81 3.30 -16.78
N GLN A 54 -0.87 3.46 -15.45
CA GLN A 54 -0.02 4.39 -14.73
C GLN A 54 0.94 3.67 -13.80
N ASN A 55 2.09 4.31 -13.55
CA ASN A 55 2.92 3.95 -12.43
C ASN A 55 2.18 4.30 -11.13
N LEU A 56 1.73 3.28 -10.41
CA LEU A 56 0.96 3.45 -9.17
C LEU A 56 1.84 3.89 -8.00
N PHE A 57 3.16 3.77 -8.10
CA PHE A 57 4.09 4.01 -6.99
C PHE A 57 3.98 5.40 -6.36
N PRO A 58 4.01 6.53 -7.10
CA PRO A 58 4.02 7.85 -6.49
C PRO A 58 2.73 8.13 -5.72
N LEU A 59 1.57 7.76 -6.29
CA LEU A 59 0.28 7.95 -5.66
C LEU A 59 0.09 6.99 -4.48
N TYR A 60 0.49 5.74 -4.63
CA TYR A 60 0.37 4.76 -3.54
C TYR A 60 1.26 5.10 -2.35
N HIS A 61 2.50 5.53 -2.63
CA HIS A 61 3.44 5.99 -1.61
C HIS A 61 2.85 7.14 -0.79
N HIS A 62 2.31 8.16 -1.47
CA HIS A 62 1.66 9.30 -0.82
C HIS A 62 0.48 8.88 0.08
N ASN A 63 -0.35 7.93 -0.40
CA ASN A 63 -1.50 7.46 0.36
C ASN A 63 -1.08 6.64 1.59
N VAL A 64 -0.07 5.77 1.47
CA VAL A 64 0.44 4.97 2.60
C VAL A 64 1.06 5.86 3.69
N GLU A 65 1.75 6.94 3.34
CA GLU A 65 2.34 7.88 4.32
C GLU A 65 1.30 8.68 5.11
N ARG A 66 0.07 8.82 4.59
CA ARG A 66 -1.01 9.59 5.23
C ARG A 66 -2.02 8.74 6.00
N SER A 67 -1.88 7.42 5.97
CA SER A 67 -2.85 6.48 6.53
C SER A 67 -2.54 6.07 7.96
#